data_AF-A0A6N6MQ66-F1
#
_entry.id   AF-A0A6N6MQ66-F1
#
_cell.length_a   1.000
_cell.length_b   1.000
_cell.length_c   1.000
_cell.angle_alpha   90.00
_cell.angle_beta   90.00
_cell.angle_gamma   90.00
#
_symmetry.space_group_name_H-M   'P 1'
#
loop_
_entity.id
_entity.type
_entity.pdbx_description
1 polymer ?
#
loop_
_entity_poly.entity_id
_entity_poly.type
_entity_poly.pdbx_seq_one_letter_code
_entity_poly.pdbx_strand_id
1 'polypeptide(L)'
;MAQYQHVFFEPWIGSKYYTDGLWGKKVLIVGESHYDEFFSNKSDAASGMSKPKHTLGRDWTQYCIQAIVSGEKGPAFWTSLRNRVGGAEHEEAPAAAFWPRVAYYNFVQTPVGGAARVAPTKEQFKNSMAAFEEVLEKLNPDRVIVTGDRMHPYIPSRVGKWPDLMGEDEYTKIPIEYFVDCGGKKIYITMTSHPTSSYFYKTLAVLFQEFIATDWDNYECEYWIADLKIRTRKALSGLDVLTSLTSHLHLKHHSKGYATMENSAIENGFYLLKNKKTNAETSYKDADSVIAAGWVID
;
A
#
# COMPACT_ATOMS: atom_id res chain seq x y z
N MET A 1 -2.24 28.62 -3.55
CA MET A 1 -2.74 27.24 -3.75
C MET A 1 -4.23 27.24 -3.43
N ALA A 2 -5.06 26.50 -4.17
CA ALA A 2 -6.50 26.45 -3.88
C ALA A 2 -6.73 25.91 -2.46
N GLN A 3 -7.51 26.63 -1.66
CA GLN A 3 -7.83 26.29 -0.26
C GLN A 3 -8.48 24.91 -0.16
N TYR A 4 -8.26 24.20 0.94
CA TYR A 4 -8.98 22.97 1.24
C TYR A 4 -10.40 23.28 1.72
N GLN A 5 -11.40 22.60 1.15
CA GLN A 5 -12.82 22.71 1.47
C GLN A 5 -13.21 21.80 2.64
N HIS A 6 -12.72 20.56 2.65
CA HIS A 6 -13.11 19.52 3.62
C HIS A 6 -11.99 19.18 4.62
N VAL A 7 -10.74 19.50 4.30
CA VAL A 7 -9.59 19.22 5.20
C VAL A 7 -9.55 20.22 6.35
N PHE A 8 -9.70 19.70 7.57
CA PHE A 8 -9.47 20.47 8.79
C PHE A 8 -7.99 20.45 9.19
N PHE A 9 -7.43 19.25 9.41
CA PHE A 9 -6.01 19.06 9.70
C PHE A 9 -5.23 19.02 8.40
N GLU A 10 -4.64 20.15 8.04
CA GLU A 10 -3.88 20.29 6.81
C GLU A 10 -2.69 19.32 6.79
N PRO A 11 -2.41 18.68 5.65
CA PRO A 11 -1.32 17.74 5.56
C PRO A 11 0.03 18.44 5.73
N TRP A 12 1.00 17.69 6.24
CA TRP A 12 2.39 18.04 6.03
C TRP A 12 2.75 17.74 4.57
N ILE A 13 3.30 18.74 3.88
CA ILE A 13 3.82 18.59 2.52
C ILE A 13 5.31 18.94 2.59
N GLY A 14 6.18 17.94 2.47
CA GLY A 14 7.61 18.15 2.48
C GLY A 14 8.07 19.07 1.34
N SER A 15 9.08 19.90 1.60
CA SER A 15 9.59 20.88 0.63
C SER A 15 10.15 20.28 -0.67
N LYS A 16 10.50 18.99 -0.64
CA LYS A 16 11.01 18.19 -1.77
C LYS A 16 9.99 17.17 -2.29
N TYR A 17 8.76 17.19 -1.79
CA TYR A 17 7.71 16.23 -2.18
C TYR A 17 7.47 16.23 -3.69
N TYR A 18 7.35 17.43 -4.30
CA TYR A 18 7.08 17.57 -5.73
C TYR A 18 8.33 17.50 -6.62
N THR A 19 9.53 17.75 -6.08
CA THR A 19 10.77 17.83 -6.88
C THR A 19 11.52 16.50 -6.88
N ASP A 20 11.80 15.96 -5.69
CA ASP A 20 12.64 14.77 -5.54
C ASP A 20 11.79 13.55 -5.18
N GLY A 21 10.76 13.76 -4.35
CA GLY A 21 10.03 12.68 -3.70
C GLY A 21 10.91 11.77 -2.84
N LEU A 22 10.32 10.68 -2.38
CA LEU A 22 11.03 9.55 -1.78
C LEU A 22 11.30 8.53 -2.89
N TRP A 23 12.59 8.29 -3.18
CA TRP A 23 13.05 7.49 -4.32
C TRP A 23 12.39 7.87 -5.66
N GLY A 24 12.24 9.18 -5.92
CA GLY A 24 11.65 9.68 -7.16
C GLY A 24 10.13 9.62 -7.23
N LYS A 25 9.44 9.28 -6.14
CA LYS A 25 7.98 9.18 -6.08
C LYS A 25 7.35 10.14 -5.07
N LYS A 26 6.19 10.69 -5.41
CA LYS A 26 5.30 11.42 -4.51
C LYS A 26 4.59 10.44 -3.58
N VAL A 27 5.12 10.26 -2.37
CA VAL A 27 4.57 9.35 -1.36
C VAL A 27 3.69 10.11 -0.37
N LEU A 28 2.42 9.73 -0.28
CA LEU A 28 1.48 10.15 0.76
C LEU A 28 1.37 9.07 1.83
N ILE A 29 1.67 9.42 3.07
CA ILE A 29 1.52 8.53 4.21
C ILE A 29 0.28 8.93 5.00
N VAL A 30 -0.58 7.96 5.31
CA VAL A 30 -1.89 8.17 5.95
C VAL A 30 -1.89 7.54 7.33
N GLY A 31 -1.81 8.38 8.36
CA GLY A 31 -2.09 8.02 9.75
C GLY A 31 -3.59 8.05 10.06
N GLU A 32 -3.97 7.67 11.27
CA GLU A 32 -5.38 7.53 11.64
C GLU A 32 -6.01 8.82 12.15
N SER A 33 -5.46 9.44 13.20
CA SER A 33 -6.14 10.52 13.93
C SER A 33 -5.21 11.34 14.82
N HIS A 34 -5.72 12.49 15.29
CA HIS A 34 -5.13 13.31 16.36
C HIS A 34 -5.97 13.21 17.63
N TYR A 35 -5.28 13.25 18.78
CA TYR A 35 -5.87 13.15 20.11
C TYR A 35 -5.86 14.50 20.80
N ASP A 36 -6.91 14.83 21.53
CA ASP A 36 -6.99 16.10 22.26
C ASP A 36 -6.50 16.01 23.72
N GLU A 37 -6.27 14.82 24.28
CA GLU A 37 -5.69 14.69 25.64
C GLU A 37 -4.25 14.17 25.61
N PHE A 38 -3.31 15.05 25.94
CA PHE A 38 -1.88 14.72 26.04
C PHE A 38 -1.15 15.68 26.97
N PHE A 39 0.03 15.27 27.44
CA PHE A 39 0.89 16.15 28.23
C PHE A 39 1.75 17.02 27.32
N SER A 40 1.91 18.29 27.70
CA SER A 40 2.76 19.24 26.97
C SER A 40 4.25 18.90 27.12
N ASN A 41 4.62 18.31 28.26
CA ASN A 41 5.98 17.88 28.57
C ASN A 41 5.97 16.53 29.33
N LYS A 42 7.12 15.84 29.38
CA LYS A 42 7.23 14.53 30.04
C LYS A 42 7.13 14.58 31.57
N SER A 43 7.46 15.73 32.19
CA SER A 43 7.35 15.88 33.65
C SER A 43 5.89 15.85 34.12
N ASP A 44 4.96 16.36 33.32
CA ASP A 44 3.53 16.30 33.62
C ASP A 44 3.01 14.85 33.65
N ALA A 45 3.62 13.95 32.85
CA ALA A 45 3.25 12.53 32.87
C ALA A 45 3.71 11.80 34.13
N ALA A 46 4.80 12.26 34.75
CA ALA A 46 5.38 11.66 35.95
C ALA A 46 4.68 12.12 37.25
N SER A 47 3.91 13.21 37.21
CA SER A 47 3.23 13.77 38.38
C SER A 47 1.89 13.10 38.70
N GLY A 48 1.45 12.11 37.92
CA GLY A 48 0.19 11.39 38.14
C GLY A 48 -1.07 12.23 37.85
N MET A 49 -0.92 13.40 37.23
CA MET A 49 -2.04 14.24 36.81
C MET A 49 -2.86 13.59 35.68
N SER A 50 -4.12 13.99 35.53
CA SER A 50 -4.87 13.68 34.30
C SER A 50 -4.28 14.43 33.11
N LYS A 51 -4.40 13.85 31.92
CA LYS A 51 -3.94 14.49 30.69
C LYS A 51 -4.83 15.71 30.41
N PRO A 52 -4.26 16.91 30.23
CA PRO A 52 -5.06 18.07 29.88
C PRO A 52 -5.63 17.93 28.48
N LYS A 53 -6.81 18.51 28.28
CA LYS A 53 -7.48 18.59 26.98
C LYS A 53 -7.00 19.84 26.23
N HIS A 54 -6.64 19.68 24.96
CA HIS A 54 -6.09 20.71 24.09
C HIS A 54 -7.05 21.02 22.95
N THR A 55 -7.06 22.28 22.51
CA THR A 55 -7.72 22.67 21.27
C THR A 55 -6.73 22.57 20.13
N LEU A 56 -7.06 21.79 19.09
CA LEU A 56 -6.16 21.53 17.96
C LEU A 56 -6.48 22.45 16.78
N GLY A 57 -5.47 23.13 16.26
CA GLY A 57 -5.55 23.97 15.07
C GLY A 57 -5.49 23.16 13.76
N ARG A 58 -5.78 23.84 12.64
CA ARG A 58 -5.69 23.23 11.30
C ARG A 58 -4.25 22.82 10.93
N ASP A 59 -3.28 23.56 11.43
CA ASP A 59 -1.84 23.36 11.24
C ASP A 59 -1.25 22.30 12.18
N TRP A 60 -2.07 21.64 13.01
CA TRP A 60 -1.58 20.73 14.06
C TRP A 60 -0.69 19.59 13.51
N THR A 61 -1.07 18.99 12.39
CA THR A 61 -0.23 17.97 11.72
C THR A 61 1.14 18.53 11.35
N GLN A 62 1.18 19.74 10.81
CA GLN A 62 2.40 20.41 10.37
C GLN A 62 3.28 20.76 11.57
N TYR A 63 2.67 21.30 12.63
CA TYR A 63 3.35 21.57 13.90
C TYR A 63 4.02 20.32 14.47
N CYS A 64 3.29 19.20 14.57
CA CYS A 64 3.83 17.94 15.10
C CYS A 64 5.03 17.42 14.30
N ILE A 65 4.95 17.46 12.97
CA ILE A 65 6.06 16.99 12.12
C ILE A 65 7.23 17.97 12.14
N GLN A 66 6.97 19.28 12.12
CA GLN A 66 8.02 20.29 12.19
C GLN A 66 8.85 20.15 13.47
N ALA A 67 8.23 19.89 14.62
CA ALA A 67 8.94 19.63 15.88
C ALA A 67 9.94 18.47 15.73
N ILE A 68 9.52 17.37 15.10
CA ILE A 68 10.37 16.18 14.84
C ILE A 68 11.51 16.53 13.89
N VAL A 69 11.23 17.27 12.81
CA VAL A 69 12.24 17.73 11.84
C VAL A 69 13.28 18.61 12.52
N SER A 70 12.86 19.46 13.45
CA SER A 70 13.74 20.32 14.27
C SER A 70 14.54 19.58 15.34
N GLY A 71 14.37 18.25 15.47
CA GLY A 71 15.12 17.41 16.41
C GLY A 71 14.47 17.30 17.79
N GLU A 72 13.25 17.80 17.97
CA GLU A 72 12.51 17.55 19.19
C GLU A 72 12.14 16.06 19.30
N LYS A 73 12.16 15.53 20.53
CA LYS A 73 11.72 14.15 20.78
C LYS A 73 10.21 14.06 20.61
N GLY A 74 9.76 13.85 19.38
CA GLY A 74 8.35 13.62 19.07
C GLY A 74 7.87 12.23 19.48
N PRO A 75 6.56 11.96 19.33
CA PRO A 75 5.98 10.68 19.73
C PRO A 75 6.54 9.52 18.89
N ALA A 76 6.71 8.36 19.53
CA ALA A 76 7.32 7.17 18.95
C ALA A 76 6.67 6.71 17.63
N PHE A 77 5.41 7.07 17.41
CA PHE A 77 4.68 6.82 16.17
C PHE A 77 5.41 7.37 14.94
N TRP A 78 5.77 8.66 14.92
CA TRP A 78 6.35 9.29 13.73
C TRP A 78 7.79 8.83 13.48
N THR A 79 8.55 8.57 14.54
CA THR A 79 9.88 7.95 14.41
C THR A 79 9.78 6.54 13.84
N SER A 80 8.86 5.71 14.35
CA SER A 80 8.62 4.36 13.82
C SER A 80 8.15 4.41 12.37
N LEU A 81 7.26 5.34 12.04
CA LEU A 81 6.73 5.53 10.70
C LEU A 81 7.82 5.91 9.70
N ARG A 82 8.66 6.89 10.05
CA ARG A 82 9.83 7.29 9.27
C ARG A 82 10.73 6.09 9.02
N ASN A 83 11.07 5.34 10.07
CA ASN A 83 11.94 4.19 9.95
C ASN A 83 11.30 3.15 9.02
N ARG A 84 10.05 2.76 9.27
CA ARG A 84 9.34 1.76 8.45
C ARG A 84 9.27 2.17 6.98
N VAL A 85 8.90 3.40 6.67
CA VAL A 85 8.69 3.83 5.28
C VAL A 85 9.99 4.20 4.57
N GLY A 86 10.95 4.82 5.27
CA GLY A 86 12.25 5.20 4.70
C GLY A 86 13.28 4.07 4.71
N GLY A 87 13.07 3.02 5.51
CA GLY A 87 14.00 1.91 5.65
C GLY A 87 15.35 2.28 6.28
N ALA A 88 16.33 1.39 6.08
CA ALA A 88 17.63 1.47 6.74
C ALA A 88 18.40 2.78 6.43
N GLU A 89 18.23 3.33 5.23
CA GLU A 89 18.84 4.62 4.84
C GLU A 89 18.39 5.79 5.73
N HIS A 90 17.19 5.69 6.30
CA HIS A 90 16.55 6.76 7.06
C HIS A 90 16.43 6.49 8.57
N GLU A 91 16.79 5.28 9.02
CA GLU A 91 16.79 4.90 10.44
C GLU A 91 17.83 5.71 11.22
N GLU A 92 19.07 5.71 10.73
CA GLU A 92 20.21 6.43 11.32
C GLU A 92 20.27 7.90 10.86
N ALA A 93 19.50 8.27 9.84
CA ALA A 93 19.49 9.63 9.32
C ALA A 93 18.64 10.58 10.21
N PRO A 94 18.96 11.89 10.22
CA PRO A 94 18.10 12.90 10.82
C PRO A 94 16.69 12.88 10.19
N ALA A 95 15.68 13.26 10.97
CA ALA A 95 14.30 13.40 10.48
C ALA A 95 14.20 14.32 9.24
N ALA A 96 15.07 15.33 9.14
CA ALA A 96 15.20 16.23 8.00
C ALA A 96 15.67 15.56 6.70
N ALA A 97 16.16 14.32 6.72
CA ALA A 97 16.48 13.56 5.51
C ALA A 97 15.24 12.92 4.86
N PHE A 98 14.18 12.68 5.64
CA PHE A 98 12.98 11.95 5.22
C PHE A 98 11.76 12.86 5.03
N TRP A 99 11.37 13.61 6.07
CA TRP A 99 10.11 14.38 6.06
C TRP A 99 9.99 15.41 4.93
N PRO A 100 11.07 16.06 4.45
CA PRO A 100 10.98 16.93 3.28
C PRO A 100 10.59 16.20 1.99
N ARG A 101 10.74 14.88 1.90
CA ARG A 101 10.53 14.09 0.68
C ARG A 101 9.12 13.50 0.55
N VAL A 102 8.34 13.51 1.62
CA VAL A 102 7.02 12.86 1.69
C VAL A 102 5.93 13.84 2.09
N ALA A 103 4.68 13.45 1.85
CA ALA A 103 3.52 14.08 2.46
C ALA A 103 2.96 13.17 3.56
N TYR A 104 2.39 13.77 4.60
CA TYR A 104 1.71 13.04 5.67
C TYR A 104 0.38 13.69 6.04
N TYR A 105 -0.61 12.84 6.25
CA TYR A 105 -2.00 13.21 6.52
C TYR A 105 -2.59 12.23 7.54
N ASN A 106 -3.43 12.72 8.46
CA ASN A 106 -4.26 11.85 9.28
C ASN A 106 -5.65 11.73 8.66
N PHE A 107 -6.16 10.51 8.52
CA PHE A 107 -7.45 10.27 7.86
C PHE A 107 -8.60 10.99 8.58
N VAL A 108 -8.68 10.89 9.91
CA VAL A 108 -9.75 11.50 10.68
C VAL A 108 -9.51 13.00 10.85
N GLN A 109 -10.48 13.79 10.39
CA GLN A 109 -10.42 15.26 10.33
C GLN A 109 -11.09 15.97 11.50
N THR A 110 -11.27 15.26 12.61
CA THR A 110 -11.77 15.82 13.88
C THR A 110 -10.91 15.30 15.03
N PRO A 111 -10.66 16.11 16.08
CA PRO A 111 -9.98 15.61 17.26
C PRO A 111 -10.71 14.40 17.84
N VAL A 112 -9.97 13.34 18.16
CA VAL A 112 -10.48 12.20 18.91
C VAL A 112 -10.39 12.54 20.39
N GLY A 113 -11.54 12.57 21.05
CA GLY A 113 -11.64 12.82 22.48
C GLY A 113 -10.86 11.79 23.29
N GLY A 114 -9.96 12.25 24.14
CA GLY A 114 -9.17 11.37 25.00
C GLY A 114 -7.74 11.18 24.51
N ALA A 115 -7.07 10.21 25.12
CA ALA A 115 -5.66 9.94 24.86
C ALA A 115 -5.44 8.88 23.77
N ALA A 116 -4.18 8.70 23.40
CA ALA A 116 -3.74 7.61 22.53
C ALA A 116 -4.39 6.26 22.89
N ARG A 117 -4.74 5.48 21.86
CA ARG A 117 -5.48 4.20 21.89
C ARG A 117 -7.00 4.31 21.99
N VAL A 118 -7.57 5.50 22.19
CA VAL A 118 -8.99 5.71 21.89
C VAL A 118 -9.19 5.59 20.38
N ALA A 119 -10.21 4.82 19.97
CA ALA A 119 -10.53 4.65 18.56
C ALA A 119 -11.43 5.80 18.09
N PRO A 120 -11.22 6.34 16.88
CA PRO A 120 -12.20 7.23 16.27
C PRO A 120 -13.54 6.52 16.08
N THR A 121 -14.63 7.29 16.14
CA THR A 121 -15.97 6.73 15.89
C THR A 121 -16.17 6.44 14.40
N LYS A 122 -17.14 5.58 14.07
CA LYS A 122 -17.52 5.31 12.67
C LYS A 122 -17.95 6.58 11.94
N GLU A 123 -18.60 7.50 12.65
CA GLU A 123 -19.02 8.79 12.09
C GLU A 123 -17.83 9.69 11.78
N GLN A 124 -16.84 9.75 12.68
CA GLN A 124 -15.60 10.49 12.42
C GLN A 124 -14.88 9.98 11.17
N PHE A 125 -14.81 8.66 10.98
CA PHE A 125 -14.27 8.08 9.74
C PHE A 125 -15.09 8.49 8.51
N LYS A 126 -16.41 8.30 8.52
CA LYS A 126 -17.29 8.63 7.38
C LYS A 126 -17.20 10.09 6.98
N ASN A 127 -17.23 10.99 7.97
CA ASN A 127 -17.19 12.44 7.74
C ASN A 127 -15.83 12.91 7.20
N SER A 128 -14.80 12.07 7.26
CA SER A 128 -13.47 12.41 6.78
C SER A 128 -13.14 11.87 5.38
N MET A 129 -14.05 11.12 4.75
CA MET A 129 -13.82 10.54 3.42
C MET A 129 -13.61 11.61 2.35
N ALA A 130 -14.46 12.64 2.30
CA ALA A 130 -14.36 13.73 1.33
C ALA A 130 -13.05 14.52 1.45
N ALA A 131 -12.54 14.69 2.69
CA ALA A 131 -11.26 15.33 2.92
C ALA A 131 -10.09 14.49 2.39
N PHE A 132 -10.16 13.16 2.52
CA PHE A 132 -9.14 12.28 1.97
C PHE A 132 -9.13 12.30 0.43
N GLU A 133 -10.30 12.29 -0.21
CA GLU A 133 -10.43 12.43 -1.66
C GLU A 133 -9.83 13.76 -2.15
N GLU A 134 -10.12 14.86 -1.45
CA GLU A 134 -9.56 16.18 -1.75
C GLU A 134 -8.02 16.21 -1.62
N VAL A 135 -7.46 15.51 -0.63
CA VAL A 135 -6.01 15.36 -0.48
C VAL A 135 -5.40 14.57 -1.63
N LEU A 136 -6.03 13.46 -2.05
CA LEU A 136 -5.56 12.67 -3.19
C LEU A 136 -5.55 13.51 -4.47
N GLU A 137 -6.61 14.27 -4.73
CA GLU A 137 -6.72 15.13 -5.90
C GLU A 137 -5.65 16.24 -5.91
N LYS A 138 -5.52 16.98 -4.80
CA LYS A 138 -4.59 18.13 -4.73
C LYS A 138 -3.13 17.72 -4.68
N LEU A 139 -2.79 16.64 -3.99
CA LEU A 139 -1.39 16.18 -3.91
C LEU A 139 -0.99 15.34 -5.12
N ASN A 140 -1.95 14.66 -5.75
CA ASN A 140 -1.74 13.70 -6.84
C ASN A 140 -0.53 12.77 -6.57
N PRO A 141 -0.57 11.97 -5.48
CA PRO A 141 0.53 11.10 -5.12
C PRO A 141 0.73 9.99 -6.16
N ASP A 142 1.92 9.42 -6.20
CA ASP A 142 2.20 8.18 -6.94
C ASP A 142 1.94 6.96 -6.06
N ARG A 143 2.18 7.10 -4.75
CA ARG A 143 2.09 6.05 -3.74
C ARG A 143 1.33 6.54 -2.53
N VAL A 144 0.45 5.70 -2.01
CA VAL A 144 -0.27 5.92 -0.76
C VAL A 144 0.00 4.76 0.19
N ILE A 145 0.43 5.08 1.42
CA ILE A 145 0.68 4.08 2.47
C ILE A 145 -0.26 4.38 3.62
N VAL A 146 -1.24 3.51 3.85
CA VAL A 146 -2.20 3.63 4.96
C VAL A 146 -1.73 2.79 6.13
N THR A 147 -1.50 3.42 7.28
CA THR A 147 -0.89 2.77 8.45
C THR A 147 -1.90 2.52 9.57
N GLY A 148 -2.93 1.73 9.27
CA GLY A 148 -3.95 1.32 10.23
C GLY A 148 -5.14 0.61 9.58
N ASP A 149 -5.42 -0.61 10.03
CA ASP A 149 -6.43 -1.49 9.41
C ASP A 149 -7.86 -0.95 9.56
N ARG A 150 -8.13 -0.16 10.61
CA ARG A 150 -9.45 0.44 10.88
C ARG A 150 -9.92 1.38 9.79
N MET A 151 -8.99 1.97 9.04
CA MET A 151 -9.30 2.87 7.92
C MET A 151 -9.78 2.13 6.69
N HIS A 152 -9.46 0.83 6.55
CA HIS A 152 -9.72 0.05 5.33
C HIS A 152 -11.15 0.17 4.78
N PRO A 153 -12.22 0.08 5.58
CA PRO A 153 -13.59 0.17 5.06
C PRO A 153 -13.99 1.58 4.58
N TYR A 154 -13.18 2.60 4.88
CA TYR A 154 -13.47 4.01 4.59
C TYR A 154 -12.56 4.60 3.51
N ILE A 155 -11.52 3.87 3.10
CA ILE A 155 -10.75 4.27 1.93
C ILE A 155 -11.65 4.11 0.70
N PRO A 156 -11.65 5.06 -0.26
CA PRO A 156 -12.43 4.95 -1.49
C PRO A 156 -12.19 3.62 -2.21
N SER A 157 -13.14 3.21 -3.03
CA SER A 157 -13.03 1.96 -3.79
C SER A 157 -11.85 2.01 -4.75
N ARG A 158 -11.07 0.92 -4.78
CA ARG A 158 -9.93 0.77 -5.68
C ARG A 158 -10.42 0.09 -6.96
N VAL A 159 -9.91 0.55 -8.10
CA VAL A 159 -10.36 0.07 -9.41
C VAL A 159 -9.62 -1.18 -9.88
N GLY A 160 -8.52 -1.53 -9.21
CA GLY A 160 -7.80 -2.77 -9.46
C GLY A 160 -6.83 -3.13 -8.36
N LYS A 161 -6.30 -4.36 -8.47
CA LYS A 161 -5.41 -5.00 -7.52
C LYS A 161 -4.26 -5.68 -8.25
N TRP A 162 -3.07 -5.59 -7.69
CA TRP A 162 -1.91 -6.43 -8.02
C TRP A 162 -1.79 -7.56 -6.99
N PRO A 163 -1.06 -8.65 -7.30
CA PRO A 163 -0.73 -9.62 -6.28
C PRO A 163 -0.03 -8.95 -5.08
N ASP A 164 -0.24 -9.51 -3.89
CA ASP A 164 0.37 -8.98 -2.67
C ASP A 164 1.91 -9.09 -2.80
N LEU A 165 2.63 -8.04 -2.37
CA LEU A 165 4.08 -8.10 -2.21
C LEU A 165 4.40 -8.98 -1.00
N MET A 166 5.24 -9.98 -1.20
CA MET A 166 5.59 -10.99 -0.20
C MET A 166 6.96 -10.70 0.38
N GLY A 167 7.08 -10.76 1.70
CA GLY A 167 8.36 -10.77 2.40
C GLY A 167 9.03 -12.14 2.32
N GLU A 168 10.31 -12.17 2.70
CA GLU A 168 11.12 -13.41 2.70
C GLU A 168 10.59 -14.50 3.61
N ASP A 169 9.84 -14.13 4.66
CA ASP A 169 9.30 -15.06 5.67
C ASP A 169 7.98 -15.73 5.25
N GLU A 170 7.51 -15.52 4.01
CA GLU A 170 6.23 -16.01 3.43
C GLU A 170 4.94 -15.55 4.14
N TYR A 171 5.02 -15.06 5.38
CA TYR A 171 3.88 -14.62 6.19
C TYR A 171 3.64 -13.11 6.10
N THR A 172 4.72 -12.35 5.96
CA THR A 172 4.67 -10.90 5.83
C THR A 172 4.29 -10.57 4.40
N LYS A 173 3.21 -9.81 4.23
CA LYS A 173 2.82 -9.30 2.91
C LYS A 173 2.12 -7.97 3.02
N ILE A 174 2.18 -7.21 1.93
CA ILE A 174 1.40 -5.98 1.79
C ILE A 174 0.54 -6.05 0.52
N PRO A 175 -0.75 -5.70 0.60
CA PRO A 175 -1.60 -5.65 -0.58
C PRO A 175 -1.19 -4.48 -1.46
N ILE A 176 -1.37 -4.63 -2.77
CA ILE A 176 -1.22 -3.53 -3.72
C ILE A 176 -2.52 -3.36 -4.47
N GLU A 177 -3.12 -2.20 -4.34
CA GLU A 177 -4.30 -1.80 -5.08
C GLU A 177 -4.05 -0.43 -5.72
N TYR A 178 -4.98 0.07 -6.53
CA TYR A 178 -4.83 1.40 -7.11
C TYR A 178 -6.16 2.10 -7.39
N PHE A 179 -6.10 3.43 -7.34
CA PHE A 179 -7.09 4.34 -7.92
C PHE A 179 -6.67 4.75 -9.32
N VAL A 180 -7.57 5.36 -10.07
CA VAL A 180 -7.27 6.08 -11.31
C VAL A 180 -7.77 7.52 -11.15
N ASP A 181 -6.89 8.50 -11.33
CA ASP A 181 -7.27 9.91 -11.27
C ASP A 181 -8.03 10.35 -12.55
N CYS A 182 -8.52 11.60 -12.58
CA CYS A 182 -9.23 12.13 -13.74
C CYS A 182 -8.38 12.23 -15.01
N GLY A 183 -7.05 12.20 -14.88
CA GLY A 183 -6.09 12.18 -15.99
C GLY A 183 -5.71 10.77 -16.45
N GLY A 184 -6.26 9.72 -15.85
CA GLY A 184 -5.95 8.33 -16.17
C GLY A 184 -4.70 7.78 -15.47
N LYS A 185 -4.05 8.56 -14.61
CA LYS A 185 -2.89 8.10 -13.85
C LYS A 185 -3.33 7.15 -12.75
N LYS A 186 -2.61 6.04 -12.58
CA LYS A 186 -2.82 5.14 -11.45
C LYS A 186 -2.12 5.66 -10.20
N ILE A 187 -2.85 5.67 -9.09
CA ILE A 187 -2.32 5.97 -7.76
C ILE A 187 -2.30 4.66 -6.98
N TYR A 188 -1.10 4.13 -6.76
CA TYR A 188 -0.95 2.85 -6.08
C TYR A 188 -1.04 3.02 -4.57
N ILE A 189 -1.74 2.12 -3.91
CA ILE A 189 -2.01 2.16 -2.48
C ILE A 189 -1.68 0.81 -1.86
N THR A 190 -1.06 0.87 -0.69
CA THR A 190 -0.87 -0.27 0.19
C THR A 190 -1.36 0.04 1.60
N MET A 191 -1.63 -1.01 2.36
CA MET A 191 -2.17 -0.93 3.70
C MET A 191 -1.43 -1.85 4.63
N THR A 192 -1.14 -1.35 5.84
CA THR A 192 -0.47 -2.12 6.87
C THR A 192 -1.10 -1.86 8.23
N SER A 193 -0.78 -2.73 9.18
CA SER A 193 -1.08 -2.51 10.59
C SER A 193 -0.41 -1.24 11.12
N HIS A 194 -0.92 -0.72 12.24
CA HIS A 194 -0.43 0.53 12.83
C HIS A 194 1.10 0.51 13.08
N PRO A 195 1.85 1.63 12.93
CA PRO A 195 3.30 1.71 13.09
C PRO A 195 3.85 1.30 14.47
N THR A 196 2.99 1.06 15.45
CA THR A 196 3.37 0.59 16.80
C THR A 196 2.95 -0.85 17.07
N SER A 197 2.42 -1.57 16.07
CA SER A 197 2.18 -3.01 16.13
C SER A 197 3.50 -3.77 16.14
N SER A 198 3.48 -5.04 16.60
CA SER A 198 4.63 -5.95 16.62
C SER A 198 5.11 -6.41 15.24
N TYR A 199 4.62 -5.81 14.15
CA TYR A 199 5.08 -6.12 12.80
C TYR A 199 6.58 -5.88 12.67
N PHE A 200 7.27 -6.83 12.01
CA PHE A 200 8.71 -6.79 11.83
C PHE A 200 9.11 -5.57 10.99
N TYR A 201 9.63 -4.56 11.68
CA TYR A 201 10.07 -3.30 11.10
C TYR A 201 10.96 -3.53 9.86
N LYS A 202 11.96 -4.40 9.97
CA LYS A 202 12.92 -4.67 8.90
C LYS A 202 12.26 -5.27 7.66
N THR A 203 11.36 -6.23 7.83
CA THR A 203 10.64 -6.86 6.72
C THR A 203 9.71 -5.87 6.03
N LEU A 204 8.94 -5.08 6.79
CA LEU A 204 8.06 -4.06 6.20
C LEU A 204 8.82 -2.95 5.47
N ALA A 205 9.99 -2.56 5.98
CA ALA A 205 10.81 -1.54 5.35
C ALA A 205 11.24 -1.94 3.93
N VAL A 206 11.66 -3.19 3.75
CA VAL A 206 12.01 -3.73 2.43
C VAL A 206 10.79 -3.71 1.50
N LEU A 207 9.63 -4.16 1.99
CA LEU A 207 8.40 -4.17 1.18
C LEU A 207 7.92 -2.77 0.81
N PHE A 208 8.05 -1.78 1.69
CA PHE A 208 7.74 -0.39 1.34
C PHE A 208 8.72 0.20 0.36
N GLN A 209 10.00 -0.13 0.49
CA GLN A 209 11.00 0.28 -0.48
C GLN A 209 10.68 -0.25 -1.87
N GLU A 210 10.38 -1.53 -1.98
CA GLU A 210 9.94 -2.15 -3.24
C GLU A 210 8.64 -1.51 -3.75
N PHE A 211 7.61 -1.41 -2.91
CA PHE A 211 6.34 -0.78 -3.26
C PHE A 211 6.51 0.64 -3.82
N ILE A 212 7.37 1.45 -3.19
CA ILE A 212 7.58 2.83 -3.61
C ILE A 212 8.41 2.87 -4.90
N ALA A 213 9.58 2.22 -4.93
CA ALA A 213 10.53 2.35 -6.03
C ALA A 213 10.07 1.68 -7.33
N THR A 214 9.29 0.61 -7.24
CA THR A 214 8.84 -0.17 -8.41
C THR A 214 7.95 0.65 -9.34
N ASP A 215 8.19 0.58 -10.65
CA ASP A 215 7.31 1.15 -11.67
C ASP A 215 6.18 0.19 -12.04
N TRP A 216 5.12 0.20 -11.22
CA TRP A 216 3.95 -0.69 -11.37
C TRP A 216 3.19 -0.57 -12.69
N ASP A 217 3.35 0.51 -13.46
CA ASP A 217 2.72 0.61 -14.78
C ASP A 217 3.44 -0.22 -15.84
N ASN A 218 4.74 -0.43 -15.65
CA ASN A 218 5.61 -1.24 -16.51
C ASN A 218 6.13 -2.49 -15.78
N TYR A 219 5.57 -2.80 -14.60
CA TYR A 219 6.02 -3.94 -13.81
C TYR A 219 5.58 -5.23 -14.49
N GLU A 220 6.51 -5.83 -15.21
CA GLU A 220 6.40 -7.22 -15.59
C GLU A 220 6.51 -8.04 -14.32
N CYS A 221 5.33 -8.44 -13.83
CA CYS A 221 5.16 -9.48 -12.85
C CYS A 221 6.05 -10.68 -13.25
N GLU A 222 7.26 -10.81 -12.72
CA GLU A 222 8.05 -12.05 -12.75
C GLU A 222 7.38 -13.14 -11.88
N TYR A 223 6.06 -13.08 -11.74
CA TYR A 223 5.25 -13.61 -10.65
C TYR A 223 5.03 -15.11 -10.67
N TRP A 224 5.69 -15.79 -11.60
CA TRP A 224 5.79 -17.22 -11.53
C TRP A 224 7.26 -17.50 -11.30
N ILE A 225 7.58 -17.85 -10.05
CA ILE A 225 8.89 -18.38 -9.66
C ILE A 225 9.34 -19.36 -10.75
N ALA A 226 10.64 -19.38 -11.06
CA ALA A 226 11.16 -20.20 -12.16
C ALA A 226 10.64 -21.64 -12.12
N ASP A 227 10.46 -22.19 -10.90
CA ASP A 227 9.84 -23.48 -10.64
C ASP A 227 8.40 -23.60 -11.19
N LEU A 228 7.54 -22.61 -10.96
CA LEU A 228 6.16 -22.66 -11.45
C LEU A 228 6.08 -22.50 -12.97
N LYS A 229 6.98 -21.70 -13.58
CA LYS A 229 7.13 -21.67 -15.05
C LYS A 229 7.59 -23.04 -15.57
N ILE A 230 8.53 -23.69 -14.88
CA ILE A 230 8.99 -25.05 -15.23
C ILE A 230 7.86 -26.08 -15.10
N ARG A 231 7.09 -26.05 -14.00
CA ARG A 231 5.95 -26.94 -13.76
C ARG A 231 4.85 -26.72 -14.80
N THR A 232 4.53 -25.46 -15.09
CA THR A 232 3.59 -25.10 -16.17
C THR A 232 4.06 -25.64 -17.51
N ARG A 233 5.35 -25.47 -17.83
CA ARG A 233 5.93 -26.00 -19.07
C ARG A 233 5.83 -27.52 -19.14
N LYS A 234 6.10 -28.22 -18.03
CA LYS A 234 5.94 -29.69 -17.93
C LYS A 234 4.49 -30.14 -18.12
N ALA A 235 3.54 -29.43 -17.50
CA ALA A 235 2.11 -29.73 -17.66
C ALA A 235 1.63 -29.49 -19.10
N LEU A 236 2.06 -28.39 -19.72
CA LEU A 236 1.74 -28.04 -21.10
C LEU A 236 2.52 -28.88 -22.14
N SER A 237 3.57 -29.58 -21.75
CA SER A 237 4.31 -30.51 -22.63
C SER A 237 3.87 -31.96 -22.47
N GLY A 238 2.83 -32.24 -21.66
CA GLY A 238 2.38 -33.61 -21.36
C GLY A 238 3.37 -34.45 -20.55
N LEU A 239 4.35 -33.81 -19.89
CA LEU A 239 5.40 -34.48 -19.08
C LEU A 239 5.03 -34.59 -17.59
N ASP A 240 3.88 -34.05 -17.18
CA ASP A 240 3.42 -34.10 -15.79
C ASP A 240 2.31 -35.14 -15.61
N VAL A 241 2.53 -36.09 -14.71
CA VAL A 241 1.65 -37.26 -14.48
C VAL A 241 0.28 -36.85 -13.90
N LEU A 242 0.19 -35.67 -13.29
CA LEU A 242 -1.00 -35.19 -12.56
C LEU A 242 -2.13 -34.66 -13.46
N THR A 243 -1.87 -34.28 -14.72
CA THR A 243 -2.94 -33.88 -15.66
C THR A 243 -3.80 -35.06 -16.12
N SER A 244 -3.36 -36.30 -15.91
CA SER A 244 -4.05 -37.52 -16.34
C SER A 244 -5.36 -37.86 -15.58
N LEU A 245 -5.71 -37.11 -14.53
CA LEU A 245 -6.90 -37.37 -13.70
C LEU A 245 -8.09 -36.42 -13.97
N THR A 246 -7.91 -35.39 -14.81
CA THR A 246 -8.97 -34.44 -15.18
C THR A 246 -8.99 -34.25 -16.69
N SER A 247 -10.10 -33.79 -17.27
CA SER A 247 -10.18 -33.53 -18.72
C SER A 247 -9.56 -32.19 -19.13
N HIS A 248 -9.22 -31.32 -18.16
CA HIS A 248 -8.75 -29.96 -18.40
C HIS A 248 -7.61 -29.58 -17.48
N LEU A 249 -6.61 -28.90 -18.03
CA LEU A 249 -5.61 -28.16 -17.28
C LEU A 249 -6.22 -26.82 -16.85
N HIS A 250 -6.13 -26.50 -15.56
CA HIS A 250 -6.54 -25.22 -15.01
C HIS A 250 -5.36 -24.25 -14.97
N LEU A 251 -5.59 -23.05 -15.49
CA LEU A 251 -4.59 -21.99 -15.49
C LEU A 251 -5.10 -20.73 -14.79
N LYS A 252 -4.18 -19.97 -14.23
CA LYS A 252 -4.41 -18.65 -13.64
C LYS A 252 -3.49 -17.59 -14.25
N HIS A 253 -3.95 -16.35 -14.19
CA HIS A 253 -3.24 -15.17 -14.68
C HIS A 253 -3.46 -14.01 -13.69
N HIS A 254 -2.39 -13.27 -13.37
CA HIS A 254 -2.38 -12.23 -12.33
C HIS A 254 -3.51 -11.18 -12.50
N SER A 255 -3.78 -10.74 -13.74
CA SER A 255 -4.84 -9.75 -14.05
C SER A 255 -6.06 -10.30 -14.82
N LYS A 256 -5.97 -11.45 -15.49
CA LYS A 256 -7.04 -11.99 -16.37
C LYS A 256 -7.89 -13.07 -15.71
N GLY A 257 -7.60 -13.44 -14.46
CA GLY A 257 -8.35 -14.43 -13.69
C GLY A 257 -7.98 -15.86 -14.07
N TYR A 258 -8.97 -16.73 -14.23
CA TYR A 258 -8.79 -18.17 -14.45
C TYR A 258 -9.16 -18.59 -15.88
N ALA A 259 -8.53 -19.66 -16.35
CA ALA A 259 -8.79 -20.27 -17.63
C ALA A 259 -8.65 -21.80 -17.57
N THR A 260 -9.06 -22.45 -18.66
CA THR A 260 -8.89 -23.89 -18.86
C THR A 260 -8.35 -24.19 -20.24
N MET A 261 -7.66 -25.32 -20.35
CA MET A 261 -7.23 -25.89 -21.62
C MET A 261 -7.55 -27.39 -21.59
N GLU A 262 -8.08 -27.93 -22.67
CA GLU A 262 -8.42 -29.35 -22.75
C GLU A 262 -7.14 -30.19 -22.85
N ASN A 263 -7.04 -31.27 -22.07
CA ASN A 263 -5.81 -32.09 -22.06
C ASN A 263 -5.59 -32.79 -23.41
N SER A 264 -6.67 -33.23 -24.06
CA SER A 264 -6.61 -33.82 -25.40
C SER A 264 -6.04 -32.83 -26.43
N ALA A 265 -6.37 -31.54 -26.33
CA ALA A 265 -5.83 -30.51 -27.19
C ALA A 265 -4.32 -30.33 -26.95
N ILE A 266 -3.89 -30.27 -25.69
CA ILE A 266 -2.47 -30.15 -25.31
C ILE A 266 -1.66 -31.34 -25.85
N GLU A 267 -2.15 -32.57 -25.65
CA GLU A 267 -1.49 -33.80 -26.14
C GLU A 267 -1.31 -33.82 -27.65
N ASN A 268 -2.25 -33.20 -28.38
CA ASN A 268 -2.18 -33.04 -29.83
C ASN A 268 -1.39 -31.78 -30.28
N GLY A 269 -0.74 -31.07 -29.35
CA GLY A 269 0.06 -29.87 -29.63
C GLY A 269 -0.76 -28.59 -29.85
N PHE A 270 -2.04 -28.58 -29.48
CA PHE A 270 -2.91 -27.42 -29.59
C PHE A 270 -3.08 -26.71 -28.24
N TYR A 271 -2.58 -25.48 -28.17
CA TYR A 271 -2.65 -24.66 -26.96
C TYR A 271 -3.86 -23.71 -27.01
N LEU A 272 -5.07 -24.25 -26.87
CA LEU A 272 -6.32 -23.48 -26.91
C LEU A 272 -6.83 -23.16 -25.50
N LEU A 273 -6.64 -21.92 -25.06
CA LEU A 273 -7.00 -21.46 -23.72
C LEU A 273 -8.38 -20.80 -23.72
N LYS A 274 -9.26 -21.23 -22.81
CA LYS A 274 -10.60 -20.66 -22.62
C LYS A 274 -10.68 -19.90 -21.30
N ASN A 275 -10.91 -18.60 -21.35
CA ASN A 275 -11.04 -17.76 -20.16
C ASN A 275 -12.38 -18.02 -19.44
N LYS A 276 -12.35 -18.38 -18.14
CA LYS A 276 -13.56 -18.75 -17.38
C LYS A 276 -14.55 -17.60 -17.17
N LYS A 277 -14.09 -16.34 -17.19
CA LYS A 277 -14.94 -15.15 -16.97
C LYS A 277 -15.62 -14.68 -18.25
N THR A 278 -14.88 -14.67 -19.35
CA THR A 278 -15.33 -14.07 -20.62
C THR A 278 -15.77 -15.09 -21.65
N ASN A 279 -15.47 -16.38 -21.45
CA ASN A 279 -15.59 -17.45 -22.45
C ASN A 279 -14.79 -17.20 -23.74
N ALA A 280 -13.90 -16.20 -23.77
CA ALA A 280 -13.03 -15.96 -24.90
C ALA A 280 -12.01 -17.10 -25.03
N GLU A 281 -11.79 -17.55 -26.26
CA GLU A 281 -10.79 -18.55 -26.60
C GLU A 281 -9.59 -17.88 -27.26
N THR A 282 -8.38 -18.32 -26.89
CA THR A 282 -7.13 -17.78 -27.42
C THR A 282 -6.19 -18.94 -27.71
N SER A 283 -5.69 -18.99 -28.94
CA SER A 283 -4.69 -19.97 -29.36
C SER A 283 -3.28 -19.43 -29.11
N TYR A 284 -2.40 -20.32 -28.65
CA TYR A 284 -0.98 -20.06 -28.48
C TYR A 284 -0.18 -21.01 -29.36
N LYS A 285 1.04 -20.59 -29.71
CA LYS A 285 1.91 -21.36 -30.60
C LYS A 285 2.50 -22.58 -29.88
N ASP A 286 2.84 -22.41 -28.62
CA ASP A 286 3.62 -23.34 -27.80
C ASP A 286 3.43 -23.04 -26.31
N ALA A 287 3.94 -23.91 -25.44
CA ALA A 287 3.87 -23.72 -24.00
C ALA A 287 4.56 -22.40 -23.54
N ASP A 288 5.64 -21.99 -24.21
CA ASP A 288 6.37 -20.77 -23.85
C ASP A 288 5.57 -19.51 -24.17
N SER A 289 4.80 -19.48 -25.25
CA SER A 289 3.90 -18.37 -25.57
C SER A 289 2.70 -18.28 -24.62
N VAL A 290 2.23 -19.40 -24.06
CA VAL A 290 1.23 -19.41 -22.97
C VAL A 290 1.80 -18.74 -21.71
N ILE A 291 3.02 -19.14 -21.32
CA ILE A 291 3.72 -18.62 -20.13
C ILE A 291 4.07 -17.13 -20.32
N ALA A 292 4.59 -16.76 -21.49
CA ALA A 292 4.91 -15.37 -21.84
C ALA A 292 3.67 -14.48 -21.84
N ALA A 293 2.51 -15.03 -22.18
CA ALA A 293 1.23 -14.34 -22.07
C ALA A 293 0.69 -14.23 -20.63
N GLY A 294 1.43 -14.72 -19.63
CA GLY A 294 1.16 -14.57 -18.21
C GLY A 294 0.36 -15.70 -17.56
N TRP A 295 0.04 -16.77 -18.31
CA TRP A 295 -0.73 -17.91 -17.81
C TRP A 295 0.17 -19.00 -17.24
N VAL A 296 -0.19 -19.54 -16.08
CA VAL A 296 0.44 -20.73 -15.48
C VAL A 296 -0.58 -21.68 -14.90
N ILE A 297 -0.14 -22.88 -14.57
CA ILE A 297 -0.94 -23.83 -13.80
C ILE A 297 -1.45 -23.20 -12.49
N ASP A 298 -2.75 -23.41 -12.22
CA ASP A 298 -3.40 -22.97 -10.98
C ASP A 298 -2.91 -23.73 -9.74
#